data_AF-A0AAW5CY90-F1
#
_entry.id   AF-A0AAW5CY90-F1
#
_cell.length_a   1.000
_cell.length_b   1.000
_cell.length_c   1.000
_cell.angle_alpha   90.00
_cell.angle_beta   90.00
_cell.angle_gamma   90.00
#
_symmetry.space_group_name_H-M   'P 1'
#
loop_
_entity.id
_entity.type
_entity.pdbx_description
1 polymer ?
#
loop_
_entity_poly.entity_id
_entity_poly.type
_entity_poly.pdbx_seq_one_letter_code
_entity_poly.pdbx_strand_id
1 'polypeptide(L)'
;MKRNSIKALLYGALTASGMGISVSANAAITQYQTEICYSCSAGNAIDFAKKYPPTVECKINGPFGWDYTQECYSQPRDVIIINANSGQKWYYQLNHTNQGKFRNELILNTTEKNLPADANNLADELLRYYAAWDRAVSKVSAEYQSKSVQSNLLIQALKSRISVASESPNNCENEPVTRAANFAYNITAKANLRRSLASALEQEYGSIKGSFETTQMTALSYSVSRGAAALSDSWQYVPINRSTRVNFHDPTNGNHTIVYNVLPGPRGVGLDIELNEAMSFLGGHAIKDLRTSRPPSVSNCMLEVLNQHLEASIAGGGGGGGHDPVNLGKGYDRIPGRGFGGISGPQTCTWTYYDPWGKPYFSMEGACP
;
A
#
# COMPACT_ATOMS: atom_id res chain seq x y z
N MET A 1 -10.49 38.48 25.04
CA MET A 1 -9.15 38.82 24.52
C MET A 1 -8.99 38.21 23.13
N LYS A 2 -8.82 39.05 22.11
CA LYS A 2 -8.52 38.67 20.72
C LYS A 2 -7.01 38.42 20.56
N ARG A 3 -6.62 37.41 19.77
CA ARG A 3 -5.43 37.33 18.87
C ARG A 3 -5.44 35.93 18.21
N ASN A 4 -5.94 35.82 16.97
CA ASN A 4 -5.20 35.77 15.68
C ASN A 4 -4.33 34.50 15.56
N SER A 5 -4.81 33.42 14.92
CA SER A 5 -4.84 33.14 13.46
C SER A 5 -3.45 33.04 12.81
N ILE A 6 -3.08 31.84 12.34
CA ILE A 6 -2.51 31.54 11.01
C ILE A 6 -2.88 30.08 10.71
N LYS A 7 -3.83 29.89 9.79
CA LYS A 7 -4.03 28.66 9.02
C LYS A 7 -3.28 28.89 7.70
N ALA A 8 -2.30 28.05 7.39
CA ALA A 8 -1.72 28.00 6.05
C ALA A 8 -2.11 26.67 5.42
N LEU A 9 -3.21 26.69 4.66
CA LEU A 9 -3.48 25.75 3.58
C LEU A 9 -2.51 26.09 2.44
N LEU A 10 -1.64 25.15 2.07
CA LEU A 10 -0.90 25.21 0.82
C LEU A 10 -1.49 24.18 -0.14
N TYR A 11 -2.47 24.65 -0.91
CA TYR A 11 -2.81 24.09 -2.21
C TYR A 11 -1.66 24.40 -3.16
N GLY A 12 -0.85 23.39 -3.49
CA GLY A 12 0.10 23.46 -4.58
C GLY A 12 -0.60 23.17 -5.90
N ALA A 13 -1.17 24.20 -6.52
CA ALA A 13 -1.59 24.14 -7.91
C ALA A 13 -0.34 24.10 -8.80
N LEU A 14 -0.23 23.04 -9.61
CA LEU A 14 0.66 22.99 -10.77
C LEU A 14 0.10 23.97 -11.81
N THR A 15 0.65 25.19 -11.86
CA THR A 15 0.53 26.07 -13.01
C THR A 15 1.92 26.32 -13.58
N ALA A 16 2.18 25.68 -14.71
CA ALA A 16 3.24 26.07 -15.61
C ALA A 16 2.95 27.46 -16.17
N SER A 17 3.82 28.43 -15.87
CA SER A 17 3.94 29.67 -16.62
C SER A 17 5.27 30.32 -16.26
N GLY A 18 6.11 30.51 -17.28
CA GLY A 18 7.49 30.99 -17.11
C GLY A 18 7.57 32.39 -16.55
N MET A 19 8.53 32.58 -15.64
CA MET A 19 9.22 33.84 -15.41
C MET A 19 10.69 33.51 -15.10
N GLY A 20 11.59 34.22 -15.79
CA GLY A 20 13.03 34.01 -15.70
C GLY A 20 13.53 34.19 -14.27
N ILE A 21 14.27 33.19 -13.79
CA ILE A 21 15.03 33.28 -12.56
C ILE A 21 16.47 33.61 -12.97
N SER A 22 16.92 34.77 -12.54
CA SER A 22 18.32 35.21 -12.53
C SER A 22 19.23 34.09 -12.03
N VAL A 23 20.23 33.79 -12.85
CA VAL A 23 21.21 32.71 -12.65
C VAL A 23 22.11 33.04 -11.45
N SER A 24 21.71 32.61 -10.26
CA SER A 24 22.68 32.19 -9.25
C SER A 24 23.04 30.75 -9.58
N ALA A 25 24.33 30.47 -9.80
CA ALA A 25 24.86 29.16 -10.18
C ALA A 25 24.64 28.10 -9.07
N ASN A 26 23.40 27.66 -8.90
CA ASN A 26 23.10 26.31 -8.44
C ASN A 26 23.26 25.43 -9.68
N ALA A 27 24.13 24.43 -9.63
CA ALA A 27 24.21 23.43 -10.70
C ALA A 27 22.79 22.94 -11.00
N ALA A 28 22.32 23.13 -12.24
CA ALA A 28 20.98 22.73 -12.63
C ALA A 28 20.85 21.22 -12.44
N ILE A 29 19.98 20.77 -11.55
CA ILE A 29 19.71 19.35 -11.35
C ILE A 29 19.02 18.83 -12.61
N THR A 30 19.64 17.84 -13.25
CA THR A 30 19.05 17.16 -14.41
C THR A 30 18.04 16.13 -13.90
N GLN A 31 16.80 16.23 -14.38
CA GLN A 31 15.72 15.32 -14.03
C GLN A 31 15.63 14.20 -15.07
N TYR A 32 15.72 12.97 -14.60
CA TYR A 32 15.55 11.78 -15.42
C TYR A 32 14.27 11.07 -15.02
N GLN A 33 13.41 10.85 -16.01
CA GLN A 33 12.36 9.86 -15.89
C GLN A 33 13.03 8.49 -15.81
N THR A 34 12.59 7.63 -14.92
CA THR A 34 13.14 6.27 -14.80
C THR A 34 12.09 5.23 -15.14
N GLU A 35 12.49 3.99 -15.41
CA GLU A 35 11.63 2.80 -15.34
C GLU A 35 12.48 1.64 -14.81
N ILE A 36 12.09 1.07 -13.67
CA ILE A 36 12.74 -0.12 -13.10
C ILE A 36 12.00 -1.36 -13.59
N CYS A 37 12.75 -2.29 -14.19
CA CYS A 37 12.21 -3.51 -14.80
C CYS A 37 13.04 -4.73 -14.43
N TYR A 38 12.42 -5.92 -14.40
CA TYR A 38 13.12 -7.18 -14.10
C TYR A 38 13.52 -7.98 -15.34
N SER A 39 12.88 -7.71 -16.48
CA SER A 39 13.03 -8.48 -17.73
C SER A 39 13.47 -7.64 -18.93
N CYS A 40 13.83 -6.38 -18.70
CA CYS A 40 14.36 -5.52 -19.77
C CYS A 40 15.78 -5.91 -20.12
N SER A 41 16.12 -5.76 -21.40
CA SER A 41 17.43 -6.07 -21.96
C SER A 41 17.79 -5.00 -22.98
N ALA A 42 19.03 -5.02 -23.48
CA ALA A 42 19.47 -4.09 -24.51
C ALA A 42 18.55 -4.10 -25.75
N GLY A 43 17.94 -5.26 -26.07
CA GLY A 43 17.08 -5.40 -27.25
C GLY A 43 15.69 -4.79 -27.12
N ASN A 44 15.19 -4.54 -25.91
CA ASN A 44 13.83 -4.02 -25.69
C ASN A 44 13.76 -2.76 -24.82
N ALA A 45 14.87 -2.31 -24.22
CA ALA A 45 14.90 -1.13 -23.35
C ALA A 45 14.36 0.14 -24.04
N ILE A 46 14.58 0.29 -25.35
CA ILE A 46 14.03 1.42 -26.11
C ILE A 46 12.49 1.45 -26.11
N ASP A 47 11.83 0.29 -26.10
CA ASP A 47 10.36 0.20 -26.10
C ASP A 47 9.78 0.55 -24.74
N PHE A 48 10.51 0.26 -23.66
CA PHE A 48 10.21 0.78 -22.32
C PHE A 48 10.30 2.31 -22.30
N ALA A 49 11.39 2.87 -22.82
CA ALA A 49 11.59 4.33 -22.85
C ALA A 49 10.49 5.08 -23.62
N LYS A 50 10.02 4.53 -24.74
CA LYS A 50 8.94 5.10 -25.57
C LYS A 50 7.59 5.22 -24.87
N LYS A 51 7.37 4.55 -23.72
CA LYS A 51 6.15 4.75 -22.90
C LYS A 51 6.07 6.14 -22.29
N TYR A 52 7.18 6.88 -22.26
CA TYR A 52 7.29 8.20 -21.67
C TYR A 52 7.55 9.27 -22.73
N PRO A 53 6.68 9.43 -23.77
CA PRO A 53 6.92 10.43 -24.80
C PRO A 53 6.95 11.85 -24.20
N PRO A 54 7.71 12.78 -24.80
CA PRO A 54 7.67 14.19 -24.45
C PRO A 54 6.24 14.74 -24.47
N THR A 55 5.94 15.65 -23.55
CA THR A 55 4.65 16.35 -23.59
C THR A 55 4.68 17.34 -24.75
N VAL A 56 3.61 17.33 -25.56
CA VAL A 56 3.44 18.23 -26.70
C VAL A 56 2.53 19.38 -26.29
N GLU A 57 3.00 20.60 -26.49
CA GLU A 57 2.25 21.83 -26.30
C GLU A 57 1.97 22.46 -27.66
N CYS A 58 0.71 22.75 -27.96
CA CYS A 58 0.30 23.30 -29.24
C CYS A 58 -0.35 24.66 -29.04
N LYS A 59 0.10 25.65 -29.82
CA LYS A 59 -0.55 26.94 -29.94
C LYS A 59 -1.40 26.94 -31.21
N ILE A 60 -2.67 27.31 -31.07
CA ILE A 60 -3.57 27.54 -32.20
C ILE A 60 -3.59 29.04 -32.45
N ASN A 61 -3.23 29.45 -33.67
CA ASN A 61 -3.34 30.83 -34.11
C ASN A 61 -4.51 30.93 -35.09
N GLY A 62 -5.46 31.82 -34.80
CA GLY A 62 -6.66 32.06 -35.62
C GLY A 62 -7.94 31.42 -35.05
N PRO A 63 -9.12 31.82 -35.58
CA PRO A 63 -10.40 31.24 -35.19
C PRO A 63 -10.48 29.76 -35.60
N PHE A 64 -11.05 28.92 -34.75
CA PHE A 64 -11.33 27.51 -35.06
C PHE A 64 -12.14 27.41 -36.37
N GLY A 65 -11.56 26.84 -37.44
CA GLY A 65 -12.11 26.89 -38.81
C GLY A 65 -11.21 26.24 -39.87
N TRP A 66 -11.30 26.67 -41.13
CA TRP A 66 -10.52 26.09 -42.25
C TRP A 66 -9.09 26.65 -42.37
N ASP A 67 -8.83 27.81 -41.75
CA ASP A 67 -7.56 28.55 -41.86
C ASP A 67 -6.81 28.67 -40.52
N TYR A 68 -7.08 27.81 -39.54
CA TYR A 68 -6.28 27.84 -38.31
C TYR A 68 -4.89 27.29 -38.59
N THR A 69 -3.86 27.96 -38.07
CA THR A 69 -2.52 27.40 -38.01
C THR A 69 -2.30 26.83 -36.61
N GLN A 70 -1.65 25.66 -36.56
CA GLN A 70 -1.24 25.04 -35.31
C GLN A 70 0.27 24.89 -35.32
N GLU A 71 0.89 25.35 -34.24
CA GLU A 71 2.32 25.20 -34.02
C GLU A 71 2.51 24.41 -32.73
N CYS A 72 3.00 23.18 -32.86
CA CYS A 72 3.25 22.29 -31.73
C CYS A 72 4.74 22.16 -31.44
N TYR A 73 5.07 22.19 -30.15
CA TYR A 73 6.42 22.03 -29.63
C TYR A 73 6.44 20.99 -28.52
N SER A 74 7.62 20.39 -28.30
CA SER A 74 7.85 19.51 -27.15
C SER A 74 9.27 19.68 -26.64
N GLN A 75 9.44 19.76 -25.34
CA GLN A 75 10.77 19.72 -24.74
C GLN A 75 11.30 18.29 -24.70
N PRO A 76 12.59 18.04 -24.97
CA PRO A 76 13.18 16.72 -24.83
C PRO A 76 12.94 16.14 -23.44
N ARG A 77 12.84 14.81 -23.35
CA ARG A 77 12.70 14.08 -22.11
C ARG A 77 13.79 13.02 -22.01
N ASP A 78 14.49 13.03 -20.88
CA ASP A 78 15.55 12.08 -20.58
C ASP A 78 14.97 10.91 -19.77
N VAL A 79 15.17 9.69 -20.26
CA VAL A 79 14.59 8.45 -19.71
C VAL A 79 15.69 7.42 -19.45
N ILE A 80 15.76 6.89 -18.24
CA ILE A 80 16.70 5.83 -17.85
C ILE A 80 15.92 4.54 -17.57
N ILE A 81 16.25 3.48 -18.28
CA ILE A 81 15.71 2.14 -18.07
C ILE A 81 16.70 1.35 -17.24
N ILE A 82 16.25 0.78 -16.13
CA ILE A 82 17.10 0.11 -15.15
C ILE A 82 16.64 -1.34 -14.99
N ASN A 83 17.51 -2.30 -15.31
CA ASN A 83 17.26 -3.69 -14.99
C ASN A 83 17.63 -3.98 -13.52
N ALA A 84 16.63 -4.27 -12.69
CA ALA A 84 16.81 -4.55 -11.28
C ALA A 84 17.60 -5.85 -10.98
N ASN A 85 17.56 -6.83 -11.89
CA ASN A 85 18.24 -8.12 -11.72
C ASN A 85 19.72 -8.06 -12.11
N SER A 86 20.04 -7.38 -13.22
CA SER A 86 21.42 -7.32 -13.74
C SER A 86 22.17 -6.04 -13.36
N GLY A 87 21.46 -5.02 -12.89
CA GLY A 87 22.01 -3.67 -12.66
C GLY A 87 22.33 -2.91 -13.95
N GLN A 88 22.00 -3.46 -15.13
CA GLN A 88 22.20 -2.79 -16.41
C GLN A 88 21.28 -1.57 -16.53
N LYS A 89 21.80 -0.51 -17.15
CA LYS A 89 21.09 0.77 -17.32
C LYS A 89 21.24 1.24 -18.75
N TRP A 90 20.15 1.74 -19.33
CA TRP A 90 20.12 2.33 -20.66
C TRP A 90 19.53 3.73 -20.57
N TYR A 91 20.18 4.70 -21.18
CA TYR A 91 19.75 6.09 -21.16
C TYR A 91 19.33 6.52 -22.57
N TYR A 92 18.09 6.98 -22.69
CA TYR A 92 17.51 7.49 -23.92
C TYR A 92 17.06 8.93 -23.73
N GLN A 93 17.35 9.76 -24.73
CA GLN A 93 16.73 11.06 -24.88
C GLN A 93 15.63 10.96 -25.94
N LEU A 94 14.40 11.32 -25.55
CA LEU A 94 13.24 11.34 -26.43
C LEU A 94 12.94 12.78 -26.82
N ASN A 95 12.74 13.02 -28.10
CA ASN A 95 12.30 14.30 -28.64
C ASN A 95 11.34 14.08 -29.80
N HIS A 96 10.54 15.08 -30.16
CA HIS A 96 9.83 15.06 -31.45
C HIS A 96 10.66 15.79 -32.50
N THR A 97 10.75 15.23 -33.70
CA THR A 97 11.16 15.99 -34.89
C THR A 97 9.99 16.82 -35.42
N ASN A 98 10.23 17.64 -36.45
CA ASN A 98 9.20 18.50 -37.06
C ASN A 98 8.56 19.52 -36.09
N GLN A 99 9.34 20.05 -35.15
CA GLN A 99 8.91 21.11 -34.23
C GLN A 99 8.29 22.30 -34.99
N GLY A 100 7.21 22.87 -34.47
CA GLY A 100 6.46 23.98 -35.10
C GLY A 100 5.44 23.55 -36.17
N LYS A 101 5.22 22.24 -36.38
CA LYS A 101 4.18 21.70 -37.28
C LYS A 101 2.90 21.31 -36.53
N PHE A 102 1.91 20.81 -37.27
CA PHE A 102 0.69 20.24 -36.67
C PHE A 102 1.03 19.03 -35.80
N ARG A 103 0.18 18.76 -34.81
CA ARG A 103 0.42 17.69 -33.83
C ARG A 103 0.62 16.31 -34.45
N ASN A 104 -0.10 16.00 -35.52
CA ASN A 104 -0.02 14.73 -36.24
C ASN A 104 1.24 14.59 -37.12
N GLU A 105 1.99 15.67 -37.33
CA GLU A 105 3.24 15.67 -38.09
C GLU A 105 4.48 15.55 -37.19
N LEU A 106 4.32 15.67 -35.87
CA LEU A 106 5.38 15.43 -34.91
C LEU A 106 5.71 13.93 -34.87
N ILE A 107 6.97 13.60 -35.14
CA ILE A 107 7.46 12.21 -35.12
C ILE A 107 8.35 12.02 -33.91
N LEU A 108 8.03 11.05 -33.06
CA LEU A 108 8.85 10.70 -31.92
C LEU A 108 10.18 10.11 -32.40
N ASN A 109 11.27 10.71 -31.97
CA ASN A 109 12.63 10.24 -32.18
C ASN A 109 13.25 9.91 -30.82
N THR A 110 14.02 8.81 -30.79
CA THR A 110 14.63 8.29 -29.57
C THR A 110 16.11 8.05 -29.84
N THR A 111 16.98 8.64 -29.03
CA THR A 111 18.43 8.54 -29.19
C THR A 111 19.05 8.00 -27.92
N GLU A 112 19.80 6.91 -28.03
CA GLU A 112 20.59 6.39 -26.91
C GLU A 112 21.77 7.32 -26.60
N LYS A 113 22.06 7.51 -25.32
CA LYS A 113 23.09 8.41 -24.80
C LYS A 113 23.88 7.71 -23.71
N ASN A 114 25.10 8.19 -23.46
CA ASN A 114 25.90 7.73 -22.32
C ASN A 114 25.32 8.29 -21.03
N LEU A 115 25.02 7.43 -20.06
CA LEU A 115 24.49 7.82 -18.76
C LEU A 115 25.54 8.62 -17.97
N PRO A 116 25.25 9.85 -17.54
CA PRO A 116 26.19 10.63 -16.74
C PRO A 116 26.51 9.96 -15.39
N ALA A 117 27.74 10.17 -14.89
CA ALA A 117 28.23 9.50 -13.68
C ALA A 117 27.34 9.74 -12.46
N ASP A 118 26.85 10.97 -12.26
CA ASP A 118 25.98 11.31 -11.13
C ASP A 118 24.64 10.56 -11.19
N ALA A 119 24.03 10.48 -12.38
CA ALA A 119 22.80 9.72 -12.59
C ALA A 119 23.02 8.22 -12.46
N ASN A 120 24.17 7.71 -12.93
CA ASN A 120 24.56 6.31 -12.77
C ASN A 120 24.72 5.93 -11.29
N ASN A 121 25.43 6.76 -10.52
CA ASN A 121 25.66 6.55 -9.08
C ASN A 121 24.35 6.63 -8.29
N LEU A 122 23.47 7.59 -8.64
CA LEU A 122 22.15 7.69 -8.03
C LEU A 122 21.27 6.48 -8.34
N ALA A 123 21.34 5.95 -9.56
CA ALA A 123 20.66 4.72 -9.95
C ALA A 123 21.20 3.49 -9.21
N ASP A 124 22.53 3.40 -8.99
CA ASP A 124 23.14 2.33 -8.18
C ASP A 124 22.66 2.40 -6.72
N GLU A 125 22.62 3.59 -6.13
CA GLU A 125 22.14 3.78 -4.76
C GLU A 125 20.64 3.42 -4.63
N LEU A 126 19.84 3.80 -5.63
CA LEU A 126 18.42 3.43 -5.70
C LEU A 126 18.25 1.90 -5.81
N LEU A 127 19.02 1.22 -6.67
CA LEU A 127 18.99 -0.23 -6.79
C LEU A 127 19.42 -0.94 -5.49
N ARG A 128 20.44 -0.42 -4.81
CA ARG A 128 20.88 -0.93 -3.51
C ARG A 128 19.77 -0.82 -2.47
N TYR A 129 19.09 0.33 -2.39
CA TYR A 129 17.94 0.52 -1.51
C TYR A 129 16.81 -0.46 -1.85
N TYR A 130 16.48 -0.56 -3.13
CA TYR A 130 15.42 -1.42 -3.66
C TYR A 130 15.67 -2.90 -3.33
N ALA A 131 16.90 -3.38 -3.50
CA ALA A 131 17.29 -4.74 -3.16
C ALA A 131 17.32 -5.00 -1.65
N ALA A 132 17.74 -4.02 -0.85
CA ALA A 132 17.72 -4.13 0.61
C ALA A 132 16.29 -4.21 1.16
N TRP A 133 15.35 -3.48 0.55
CA TRP A 133 13.92 -3.58 0.86
C TRP A 133 13.39 -4.99 0.58
N ASP A 134 13.64 -5.56 -0.61
CA ASP A 134 13.19 -6.91 -0.95
C ASP A 134 13.78 -7.98 0.02
N ARG A 135 15.06 -7.83 0.41
CA ARG A 135 15.70 -8.71 1.41
C ARG A 135 15.12 -8.56 2.80
N ALA A 136 14.85 -7.33 3.26
CA ALA A 136 14.24 -7.07 4.55
C ALA A 136 12.84 -7.69 4.66
N VAL A 137 12.03 -7.56 3.63
CA VAL A 137 10.69 -8.19 3.56
C VAL A 137 10.81 -9.70 3.61
N SER A 138 11.72 -10.28 2.83
CA SER A 138 11.94 -11.73 2.79
C SER A 138 12.39 -12.28 4.14
N LYS A 139 13.32 -11.60 4.80
CA LYS A 139 13.84 -11.95 6.14
C LYS A 139 12.72 -11.94 7.18
N VAL A 140 11.99 -10.83 7.29
CA VAL A 140 10.89 -10.71 8.28
C VAL A 140 9.78 -11.72 7.98
N SER A 141 9.46 -11.95 6.71
CA SER A 141 8.46 -12.95 6.33
C SER A 141 8.86 -14.36 6.78
N ALA A 142 10.14 -14.74 6.66
CA ALA A 142 10.65 -16.00 7.18
C ALA A 142 10.63 -16.06 8.72
N GLU A 143 11.02 -14.97 9.40
CA GLU A 143 11.02 -14.88 10.87
C GLU A 143 9.61 -15.08 11.45
N TYR A 144 8.59 -14.50 10.83
CA TYR A 144 7.20 -14.63 11.30
C TYR A 144 6.59 -16.01 11.05
N GLN A 145 7.24 -16.86 10.25
CA GLN A 145 6.88 -18.28 10.12
C GLN A 145 7.58 -19.16 11.16
N SER A 146 8.53 -18.61 11.93
CA SER A 146 9.24 -19.37 12.96
C SER A 146 8.34 -19.71 14.16
N LYS A 147 8.61 -20.86 14.79
CA LYS A 147 7.84 -21.32 15.96
C LYS A 147 7.88 -20.33 17.12
N SER A 148 9.01 -19.67 17.37
CA SER A 148 9.16 -18.71 18.48
C SER A 148 8.30 -17.47 18.28
N VAL A 149 8.27 -16.90 17.07
CA VAL A 149 7.42 -15.74 16.77
C VAL A 149 5.94 -16.13 16.79
N GLN A 150 5.58 -17.29 16.25
CA GLN A 150 4.21 -17.81 16.32
C GLN A 150 3.73 -17.98 17.77
N SER A 151 4.57 -18.50 18.67
CA SER A 151 4.26 -18.58 20.10
C SER A 151 4.12 -17.20 20.75
N ASN A 152 4.96 -16.23 20.39
CA ASN A 152 4.83 -14.86 20.89
C ASN A 152 3.54 -14.18 20.40
N LEU A 153 3.14 -14.41 19.16
CA LEU A 153 1.87 -13.92 18.61
C LEU A 153 0.68 -14.53 19.36
N LEU A 154 0.74 -15.81 19.73
CA LEU A 154 -0.26 -16.44 20.60
C LEU A 154 -0.31 -15.74 21.97
N ILE A 155 0.83 -15.56 22.63
CA ILE A 155 0.89 -14.87 23.94
C ILE A 155 0.32 -13.46 23.86
N GLN A 156 0.60 -12.73 22.77
CA GLN A 156 0.04 -11.39 22.55
C GLN A 156 -1.48 -11.42 22.35
N ALA A 157 -1.99 -12.37 21.56
CA ALA A 157 -3.43 -12.56 21.37
C ALA A 157 -4.13 -12.84 22.71
N LEU A 158 -3.58 -13.76 23.51
CA LEU A 158 -4.08 -14.07 24.85
C LEU A 158 -4.07 -12.83 25.76
N LYS A 159 -2.95 -12.08 25.81
CA LYS A 159 -2.83 -10.87 26.64
C LYS A 159 -3.79 -9.76 26.25
N SER A 160 -4.10 -9.61 24.97
CA SER A 160 -5.03 -8.58 24.48
C SER A 160 -6.47 -8.79 24.96
N ARG A 161 -6.80 -10.00 25.43
CA ARG A 161 -8.10 -10.36 26.02
C ARG A 161 -8.23 -10.15 27.52
N ILE A 162 -7.11 -10.19 28.26
CA ILE A 162 -7.11 -10.30 29.73
C ILE A 162 -7.71 -9.06 30.44
N SER A 163 -7.97 -7.96 29.73
CA SER A 163 -8.62 -6.77 30.30
C SER A 163 -10.15 -6.87 30.43
N VAL A 164 -10.80 -7.97 30.02
CA VAL A 164 -12.26 -8.12 30.19
C VAL A 164 -12.55 -9.34 31.07
N ALA A 165 -13.15 -9.09 32.23
CA ALA A 165 -13.45 -10.04 33.31
C ALA A 165 -14.59 -11.04 32.98
N SER A 166 -14.58 -11.64 31.79
CA SER A 166 -15.57 -12.64 31.40
C SER A 166 -14.85 -13.83 30.75
N GLU A 167 -14.83 -14.97 31.44
CA GLU A 167 -14.49 -16.26 30.84
C GLU A 167 -15.32 -16.40 29.56
N SER A 168 -14.65 -16.43 28.41
CA SER A 168 -15.33 -16.60 27.13
C SER A 168 -16.16 -17.87 27.17
N PRO A 169 -17.48 -17.78 26.98
CA PRO A 169 -18.31 -18.96 26.87
C PRO A 169 -18.07 -19.67 25.52
N ASN A 170 -17.15 -19.27 24.67
CA ASN A 170 -16.85 -20.01 23.45
C ASN A 170 -15.44 -20.63 23.47
N ASN A 171 -14.64 -20.39 24.52
CA ASN A 171 -13.26 -20.89 24.68
C ASN A 171 -12.34 -20.60 23.47
N CYS A 172 -12.49 -19.42 22.87
CA CYS A 172 -11.84 -19.05 21.61
C CYS A 172 -10.35 -18.71 21.72
N GLU A 173 -9.79 -18.79 22.93
CA GLU A 173 -8.48 -18.23 23.27
C GLU A 173 -7.32 -18.90 22.52
N ASN A 174 -7.44 -20.21 22.28
CA ASN A 174 -6.40 -21.00 21.59
C ASN A 174 -6.67 -21.20 20.10
N GLU A 175 -7.76 -20.64 19.58
CA GLU A 175 -8.16 -20.82 18.19
C GLU A 175 -7.21 -20.09 17.22
N PRO A 176 -6.83 -20.72 16.08
CA PRO A 176 -6.01 -20.08 15.06
C PRO A 176 -6.62 -18.78 14.50
N VAL A 177 -7.95 -18.72 14.40
CA VAL A 177 -8.68 -17.52 13.99
C VAL A 177 -8.41 -16.34 14.91
N THR A 178 -8.28 -16.59 16.22
CA THR A 178 -8.03 -15.54 17.22
C THR A 178 -6.65 -14.93 17.02
N ARG A 179 -5.65 -15.77 16.77
CA ARG A 179 -4.28 -15.30 16.45
C ARG A 179 -4.25 -14.52 15.14
N ALA A 180 -4.94 -15.01 14.10
CA ALA A 180 -4.99 -14.36 12.80
C ALA A 180 -5.69 -12.98 12.88
N ALA A 181 -6.85 -12.90 13.53
CA ALA A 181 -7.57 -11.65 13.71
C ALA A 181 -6.80 -10.65 14.58
N ASN A 182 -6.17 -11.11 15.67
CA ASN A 182 -5.29 -10.28 16.47
C ASN A 182 -4.12 -9.76 15.63
N PHE A 183 -3.46 -10.60 14.85
CA PHE A 183 -2.38 -10.15 13.97
C PHE A 183 -2.85 -9.17 12.87
N ALA A 184 -4.09 -9.33 12.38
CA ALA A 184 -4.67 -8.49 11.34
C ALA A 184 -5.19 -7.13 11.83
N TYR A 185 -5.69 -7.03 13.07
CA TYR A 185 -6.41 -5.85 13.55
C TYR A 185 -5.85 -5.22 14.83
N ASN A 186 -5.04 -5.94 15.62
CA ASN A 186 -4.42 -5.38 16.81
C ASN A 186 -3.31 -4.37 16.46
N ILE A 187 -3.40 -3.17 17.03
CA ILE A 187 -2.46 -2.07 16.80
C ILE A 187 -1.03 -2.45 17.24
N THR A 188 -0.88 -3.15 18.36
CA THR A 188 0.42 -3.58 18.89
C THR A 188 1.08 -4.60 17.97
N ALA A 189 0.31 -5.56 17.44
CA ALA A 189 0.83 -6.55 16.49
C ALA A 189 1.35 -5.87 15.21
N LYS A 190 0.58 -4.92 14.65
CA LYS A 190 1.00 -4.11 13.50
C LYS A 190 2.25 -3.29 13.79
N ALA A 191 2.31 -2.63 14.95
CA ALA A 191 3.47 -1.84 15.36
C ALA A 191 4.74 -2.70 15.50
N ASN A 192 4.61 -3.92 16.01
CA ASN A 192 5.72 -4.87 16.11
C ASN A 192 6.21 -5.31 14.73
N LEU A 193 5.31 -5.64 13.80
CA LEU A 193 5.69 -5.97 12.43
C LEU A 193 6.41 -4.81 11.73
N ARG A 194 5.88 -3.58 11.84
CA ARG A 194 6.53 -2.36 11.31
C ARG A 194 7.95 -2.19 11.88
N ARG A 195 8.13 -2.40 13.19
CA ARG A 195 9.44 -2.29 13.84
C ARG A 195 10.41 -3.36 13.34
N SER A 196 9.96 -4.61 13.18
CA SER A 196 10.77 -5.69 12.59
C SER A 196 11.22 -5.35 11.17
N LEU A 197 10.31 -4.85 10.33
CA LEU A 197 10.61 -4.44 8.94
C LEU A 197 11.59 -3.27 8.89
N ALA A 198 11.38 -2.24 9.71
CA ALA A 198 12.29 -1.09 9.79
C ALA A 198 13.69 -1.51 10.25
N SER A 199 13.79 -2.35 11.28
CA SER A 199 15.07 -2.87 11.77
C SER A 199 15.77 -3.76 10.74
N ALA A 200 15.04 -4.62 10.04
CA ALA A 200 15.59 -5.45 8.98
C ALA A 200 16.10 -4.60 7.81
N LEU A 201 15.37 -3.55 7.41
CA LEU A 201 15.83 -2.62 6.37
C LEU A 201 17.11 -1.91 6.79
N GLU A 202 17.18 -1.42 8.03
CA GLU A 202 18.38 -0.76 8.56
C GLU A 202 19.59 -1.71 8.61
N GLN A 203 19.38 -3.00 8.91
CA GLN A 203 20.44 -4.02 8.85
C GLN A 203 20.91 -4.29 7.42
N GLU A 204 20.00 -4.32 6.44
CA GLU A 204 20.30 -4.65 5.04
C GLU A 204 20.86 -3.46 4.24
N TYR A 205 20.41 -2.25 4.54
CA TYR A 205 20.75 -1.05 3.79
C TYR A 205 21.74 -0.15 4.55
N GLY A 206 21.65 -0.13 5.88
CA GLY A 206 22.24 0.89 6.73
C GLY A 206 21.30 2.10 6.90
N SER A 207 21.90 3.26 7.09
CA SER A 207 21.16 4.52 7.24
C SER A 207 20.79 5.11 5.89
N ILE A 208 19.52 5.47 5.73
CA ILE A 208 19.01 6.24 4.58
C ILE A 208 19.43 7.72 4.67
N LYS A 209 19.80 8.18 5.87
CA LYS A 209 20.19 9.56 6.11
C LYS A 209 21.48 9.86 5.35
N GLY A 210 21.39 10.73 4.35
CA GLY A 210 22.53 11.14 3.52
C GLY A 210 22.75 10.26 2.29
N SER A 211 22.00 9.17 2.11
CA SER A 211 22.02 8.39 0.85
C SER A 211 21.44 9.19 -0.32
N PHE A 212 20.47 10.06 0.00
CA PHE A 212 19.77 10.93 -0.92
C PHE A 212 19.65 12.34 -0.30
N GLU A 213 19.73 13.37 -1.14
CA GLU A 213 19.56 14.77 -0.71
C GLU A 213 18.08 15.15 -0.64
N THR A 214 17.29 14.71 -1.61
CA THR A 214 15.83 14.76 -1.55
C THR A 214 15.24 13.37 -1.79
N THR A 215 14.20 13.04 -1.02
CA THR A 215 13.47 11.77 -1.14
C THR A 215 11.98 11.98 -0.95
N GLN A 216 11.23 11.50 -1.92
CA GLN A 216 9.82 11.24 -1.81
C GLN A 216 9.58 9.84 -2.32
N MET A 217 9.27 8.91 -1.41
CA MET A 217 8.87 7.55 -1.76
C MET A 217 7.47 7.32 -1.20
N THR A 218 6.61 6.77 -2.03
CA THR A 218 5.25 6.34 -1.70
C THR A 218 5.06 4.89 -2.12
N ALA A 219 3.89 4.33 -1.88
CA ALA A 219 3.49 3.02 -2.38
C ALA A 219 3.56 2.92 -3.92
N LEU A 220 3.34 4.04 -4.62
CA LEU A 220 3.14 4.06 -6.06
C LEU A 220 4.33 4.64 -6.82
N SER A 221 5.09 5.54 -6.20
CA SER A 221 6.12 6.31 -6.87
C SER A 221 7.30 6.66 -5.98
N TYR A 222 8.40 7.03 -6.64
CA TYR A 222 9.56 7.62 -6.03
C TYR A 222 10.04 8.85 -6.80
N SER A 223 10.70 9.74 -6.07
CA SER A 223 11.49 10.84 -6.56
C SER A 223 12.68 10.97 -5.62
N VAL A 224 13.89 10.77 -6.13
CA VAL A 224 15.13 10.85 -5.37
C VAL A 224 16.12 11.75 -6.08
N SER A 225 16.93 12.51 -5.34
CA SER A 225 18.00 13.31 -5.91
C SER A 225 19.28 13.23 -5.10
N ARG A 226 20.40 13.44 -5.78
CA ARG A 226 21.72 13.63 -5.18
C ARG A 226 22.64 14.35 -6.16
N GLY A 227 23.31 15.40 -5.71
CA GLY A 227 24.17 16.22 -6.56
C GLY A 227 23.38 16.81 -7.74
N ALA A 228 23.90 16.63 -8.94
CA ALA A 228 23.32 17.17 -10.17
C ALA A 228 22.26 16.27 -10.83
N ALA A 229 21.85 15.17 -10.20
CA ALA A 229 20.89 14.22 -10.77
C ALA A 229 19.66 14.03 -9.88
N ALA A 230 18.50 13.89 -10.52
CA ALA A 230 17.25 13.45 -9.90
C ALA A 230 16.61 12.34 -10.73
N LEU A 231 16.14 11.29 -10.07
CA LEU A 231 15.41 10.16 -10.67
C LEU A 231 13.98 10.14 -10.12
N SER A 232 13.01 9.97 -10.99
CA SER A 232 11.62 9.78 -10.57
C SER A 232 10.88 8.79 -11.46
N ASP A 233 10.03 7.96 -10.87
CA ASP A 233 9.02 7.17 -11.57
C ASP A 233 7.99 6.56 -10.60
N SER A 234 7.08 5.75 -11.13
CA SER A 234 6.34 4.74 -10.41
C SER A 234 7.18 3.49 -10.06
N TRP A 235 6.88 2.84 -8.94
CA TRP A 235 7.43 1.52 -8.67
C TRP A 235 6.76 0.48 -9.55
N GLN A 236 7.54 -0.42 -10.15
CA GLN A 236 6.95 -1.66 -10.66
C GLN A 236 6.49 -2.51 -9.48
N TYR A 237 5.17 -2.64 -9.30
CA TYR A 237 4.63 -3.49 -8.25
C TYR A 237 4.87 -4.97 -8.59
N VAL A 238 5.76 -5.63 -7.84
CA VAL A 238 5.98 -7.08 -7.88
C VAL A 238 5.43 -7.69 -6.58
N PRO A 239 4.18 -8.20 -6.58
CA PRO A 239 3.46 -8.59 -5.36
C PRO A 239 4.18 -9.65 -4.50
N ILE A 240 4.95 -10.52 -5.14
CA ILE A 240 5.57 -11.69 -4.50
C ILE A 240 6.68 -11.29 -3.52
N ASN A 241 7.44 -10.22 -3.81
CA ASN A 241 8.63 -9.85 -3.03
C ASN A 241 8.37 -8.76 -1.99
N ARG A 242 7.18 -8.17 -2.00
CA ARG A 242 6.83 -6.97 -1.21
C ARG A 242 5.60 -7.14 -0.36
N SER A 243 5.33 -8.39 0.01
CA SER A 243 4.30 -8.72 0.96
C SER A 243 4.84 -9.65 2.05
N THR A 244 4.44 -9.38 3.29
CA THR A 244 4.68 -10.29 4.40
C THR A 244 3.45 -11.16 4.59
N ARG A 245 3.61 -12.45 4.34
CA ARG A 245 2.58 -13.47 4.54
C ARG A 245 2.83 -14.23 5.84
N VAL A 246 1.83 -14.29 6.70
CA VAL A 246 1.84 -15.07 7.94
C VAL A 246 0.68 -16.06 7.91
N ASN A 247 0.98 -17.33 8.15
CA ASN A 247 -0.02 -18.39 8.14
C ASN A 247 -0.26 -18.87 9.58
N PHE A 248 -1.53 -19.05 9.93
CA PHE A 248 -1.96 -19.65 11.18
C PHE A 248 -2.71 -20.93 10.83
N HIS A 249 -2.03 -22.06 11.03
CA HIS A 249 -2.58 -23.36 10.69
C HIS A 249 -3.73 -23.72 11.63
N ASP A 250 -4.85 -24.15 11.04
CA ASP A 250 -5.98 -24.78 11.71
C ASP A 250 -6.23 -26.13 11.03
N PRO A 251 -6.01 -27.26 11.74
CA PRO A 251 -6.26 -28.59 11.20
C PRO A 251 -7.74 -28.89 10.96
N THR A 252 -8.66 -28.11 11.56
CA THR A 252 -10.11 -28.35 11.54
C THR A 252 -10.85 -27.37 10.62
N ASN A 253 -10.50 -26.08 10.65
CA ASN A 253 -11.22 -25.04 9.90
C ASN A 253 -10.45 -24.47 8.71
N GLY A 254 -9.26 -24.99 8.41
CA GLY A 254 -8.41 -24.58 7.30
C GLY A 254 -7.46 -23.42 7.62
N ASN A 255 -6.44 -23.24 6.78
CA ASN A 255 -5.40 -22.24 7.05
C ASN A 255 -5.94 -20.81 7.04
N HIS A 256 -5.64 -20.05 8.10
CA HIS A 256 -5.80 -18.61 8.11
C HIS A 256 -4.52 -17.96 7.60
N THR A 257 -4.63 -16.96 6.75
CA THR A 257 -3.46 -16.31 6.15
C THR A 257 -3.65 -14.81 6.21
N ILE A 258 -2.71 -14.10 6.84
CA ILE A 258 -2.72 -12.63 6.87
C ILE A 258 -1.55 -12.14 6.03
N VAL A 259 -1.85 -11.26 5.08
CA VAL A 259 -0.88 -10.69 4.15
C VAL A 259 -0.87 -9.18 4.31
N TYR A 260 0.30 -8.63 4.58
CA TYR A 260 0.54 -7.19 4.55
C TYR A 260 1.34 -6.83 3.31
N ASN A 261 0.84 -5.89 2.50
CA ASN A 261 1.68 -5.18 1.55
C ASN A 261 2.68 -4.33 2.34
N VAL A 262 3.97 -4.47 2.02
CA VAL A 262 5.01 -3.64 2.61
C VAL A 262 5.30 -2.52 1.63
N LEU A 263 5.36 -1.29 2.13
CA LEU A 263 5.47 -0.06 1.35
C LEU A 263 6.62 0.79 1.89
N PRO A 264 7.25 1.67 1.09
CA PRO A 264 8.20 2.63 1.61
C PRO A 264 7.48 3.60 2.55
N GLY A 265 8.08 3.88 3.70
CA GLY A 265 7.58 4.93 4.59
C GLY A 265 7.71 6.32 3.95
N PRO A 266 7.00 7.34 4.48
CA PRO A 266 7.12 8.71 4.00
C PRO A 266 8.58 9.18 3.96
N ARG A 267 8.98 9.83 2.84
CA ARG A 267 10.37 10.26 2.57
C ARG A 267 11.39 9.11 2.52
N GLY A 268 10.91 7.88 2.31
CA GLY A 268 11.74 6.68 2.32
C GLY A 268 12.17 6.25 3.72
N VAL A 269 11.72 6.90 4.80
CA VAL A 269 12.15 6.56 6.16
C VAL A 269 11.40 5.33 6.64
N GLY A 270 12.11 4.20 6.71
CA GLY A 270 11.57 2.92 7.15
C GLY A 270 10.58 2.30 6.16
N LEU A 271 9.88 1.26 6.62
CA LEU A 271 8.85 0.57 5.86
C LEU A 271 7.51 0.70 6.59
N ASP A 272 6.45 0.91 5.82
CA ASP A 272 5.07 0.87 6.29
C ASP A 272 4.39 -0.42 5.79
N ILE A 273 3.22 -0.72 6.36
CA ILE A 273 2.42 -1.88 6.03
C ILE A 273 0.96 -1.50 5.81
N GLU A 274 0.33 -2.19 4.87
CA GLU A 274 -1.09 -2.11 4.58
C GLU A 274 -1.67 -3.53 4.49
N LEU A 275 -2.80 -3.79 5.13
CA LEU A 275 -3.42 -5.11 5.08
C LEU A 275 -3.91 -5.39 3.65
N ASN A 276 -3.41 -6.46 3.03
CA ASN A 276 -3.88 -6.90 1.73
C ASN A 276 -5.11 -7.79 1.93
N GLU A 277 -6.28 -7.19 1.96
CA GLU A 277 -7.55 -7.88 2.23
C GLU A 277 -7.94 -8.89 1.16
N ALA A 278 -7.46 -8.71 -0.08
CA ALA A 278 -7.72 -9.64 -1.18
C ALA A 278 -6.89 -10.92 -1.06
N MET A 279 -5.72 -10.85 -0.40
CA MET A 279 -4.81 -11.98 -0.19
C MET A 279 -4.83 -12.50 1.25
N SER A 280 -5.61 -11.88 2.13
CA SER A 280 -5.77 -12.28 3.52
C SER A 280 -7.08 -13.04 3.70
N PHE A 281 -7.02 -14.15 4.43
CA PHE A 281 -8.12 -15.08 4.65
C PHE A 281 -8.36 -15.31 6.15
N LEU A 282 -9.62 -15.21 6.54
CA LEU A 282 -10.11 -15.51 7.88
C LEU A 282 -11.24 -16.54 7.75
N GLY A 283 -11.02 -17.75 8.29
CA GLY A 283 -12.03 -18.82 8.25
C GLY A 283 -12.36 -19.26 6.82
N GLY A 284 -11.35 -19.33 5.95
CA GLY A 284 -11.52 -19.69 4.54
C GLY A 284 -12.06 -18.59 3.63
N HIS A 285 -12.52 -17.46 4.16
CA HIS A 285 -13.03 -16.33 3.37
C HIS A 285 -11.97 -15.23 3.24
N ALA A 286 -11.78 -14.70 2.02
CA ALA A 286 -10.94 -13.53 1.83
C ALA A 286 -11.57 -12.32 2.54
N ILE A 287 -10.76 -11.49 3.20
CA ILE A 287 -11.28 -10.35 3.97
C ILE A 287 -12.05 -9.38 3.07
N LYS A 288 -11.59 -9.18 1.83
CA LYS A 288 -12.30 -8.31 0.87
C LYS A 288 -13.73 -8.79 0.60
N ASP A 289 -13.97 -10.10 0.61
CA ASP A 289 -15.25 -10.71 0.22
C ASP A 289 -16.27 -10.64 1.36
N LEU A 290 -15.83 -10.36 2.59
CA LEU A 290 -16.70 -10.06 3.72
C LEU A 290 -17.51 -8.76 3.52
N ARG A 291 -17.04 -7.88 2.63
CA ARG A 291 -17.69 -6.61 2.30
C ARG A 291 -18.90 -6.77 1.34
N THR A 292 -19.25 -8.00 0.98
CA THR A 292 -20.34 -8.28 0.03
C THR A 292 -21.72 -8.10 0.66
N SER A 293 -22.76 -8.00 -0.18
CA SER A 293 -24.16 -7.79 0.26
C SER A 293 -24.79 -9.00 0.95
N ARG A 294 -24.14 -10.16 0.94
CA ARG A 294 -24.56 -11.36 1.66
C ARG A 294 -23.51 -11.70 2.72
N PRO A 295 -23.74 -11.31 3.98
CA PRO A 295 -22.81 -11.59 5.05
C PRO A 295 -22.61 -13.12 5.19
N PRO A 296 -21.38 -13.63 5.25
CA PRO A 296 -21.15 -15.08 5.42
C PRO A 296 -21.44 -15.50 6.86
N SER A 297 -21.94 -16.72 7.03
CA SER A 297 -22.06 -17.36 8.35
C SER A 297 -20.67 -17.74 8.86
N VAL A 298 -20.32 -17.31 10.07
CA VAL A 298 -19.01 -17.56 10.69
C VAL A 298 -19.16 -18.19 12.08
N SER A 299 -18.04 -18.68 12.63
CA SER A 299 -18.02 -19.23 13.99
C SER A 299 -18.17 -18.13 15.05
N ASN A 300 -18.71 -18.49 16.21
CA ASN A 300 -18.77 -17.61 17.39
C ASN A 300 -17.38 -17.03 17.73
N CYS A 301 -16.32 -17.82 17.59
CA CYS A 301 -14.96 -17.35 17.86
C CYS A 301 -14.48 -16.26 16.91
N MET A 302 -14.86 -16.32 15.63
CA MET A 302 -14.58 -15.23 14.69
C MET A 302 -15.26 -13.94 15.13
N LEU A 303 -16.55 -14.00 15.50
CA LEU A 303 -17.32 -12.82 15.90
C LEU A 303 -16.75 -12.20 17.18
N GLU A 304 -16.46 -13.04 18.17
CA GLU A 304 -15.96 -12.63 19.47
C GLU A 304 -14.57 -11.98 19.36
N VAL A 305 -13.64 -12.55 18.57
CA VAL A 305 -12.31 -11.93 18.40
C VAL A 305 -12.37 -10.66 17.55
N LEU A 306 -13.19 -10.62 16.50
CA LEU A 306 -13.30 -9.42 15.69
C LEU A 306 -13.88 -8.27 16.49
N ASN A 307 -14.85 -8.52 17.37
CA ASN A 307 -15.45 -7.45 18.18
C ASN A 307 -14.55 -6.92 19.30
N GLN A 308 -13.42 -7.58 19.58
CA GLN A 308 -12.36 -7.06 20.45
C GLN A 308 -11.48 -6.03 19.74
N HIS A 309 -11.48 -6.02 18.41
CA HIS A 309 -10.61 -5.15 17.61
C HIS A 309 -11.39 -4.15 16.74
N LEU A 310 -12.63 -4.48 16.42
CA LEU A 310 -13.51 -3.71 15.54
C LEU A 310 -14.84 -3.47 16.23
N GLU A 311 -15.31 -2.23 16.19
CA GLU A 311 -16.62 -1.86 16.69
C GLU A 311 -17.69 -2.54 15.82
N ALA A 312 -18.74 -3.10 16.44
CA ALA A 312 -19.82 -3.76 15.72
C ALA A 312 -21.21 -3.30 16.17
N SER A 313 -22.15 -3.25 15.24
CA SER A 313 -23.58 -3.22 15.51
C SER A 313 -24.20 -4.57 15.18
N ILE A 314 -25.25 -4.95 15.89
CA ILE A 314 -25.83 -6.29 15.78
C ILE A 314 -27.33 -6.15 15.56
N ALA A 315 -27.83 -6.77 14.50
CA ALA A 315 -29.25 -6.79 14.17
C ALA A 315 -29.72 -8.22 13.94
N GLY A 316 -30.86 -8.60 14.53
CA GLY A 316 -31.50 -9.91 14.37
C GLY A 316 -33.00 -9.77 14.14
N GLY A 317 -33.55 -10.61 13.26
CA GLY A 317 -34.99 -10.64 12.99
C GLY A 317 -35.74 -11.40 14.07
N GLY A 318 -36.75 -10.79 14.69
CA GLY A 318 -37.70 -11.47 15.57
C GLY A 318 -38.55 -12.45 14.75
N GLY A 319 -38.12 -13.72 14.69
CA GLY A 319 -38.87 -14.76 13.98
C GLY A 319 -40.11 -15.18 14.75
N GLY A 320 -41.29 -14.73 14.33
CA GLY A 320 -42.61 -15.40 14.45
C GLY A 320 -43.15 -15.82 15.82
N GLY A 321 -42.42 -15.64 16.91
CA GLY A 321 -42.79 -16.15 18.22
C GLY A 321 -42.18 -15.33 19.35
N GLY A 322 -42.73 -14.15 19.61
CA GLY A 322 -42.61 -13.45 20.91
C GLY A 322 -41.22 -13.02 21.39
N HIS A 323 -40.17 -13.04 20.55
CA HIS A 323 -38.85 -12.52 20.92
C HIS A 323 -38.65 -11.12 20.34
N ASP A 324 -38.19 -10.19 21.19
CA ASP A 324 -37.86 -8.83 20.76
C ASP A 324 -36.76 -8.84 19.69
N PRO A 325 -36.84 -7.97 18.67
CA PRO A 325 -35.80 -7.85 17.67
C PRO A 325 -34.49 -7.43 18.35
N VAL A 326 -33.40 -8.18 18.11
CA VAL A 326 -32.08 -7.77 18.56
C VAL A 326 -31.66 -6.57 17.73
N ASN A 327 -31.47 -5.42 18.37
CA ASN A 327 -30.92 -4.22 17.74
C ASN A 327 -29.96 -3.54 18.71
N LEU A 328 -28.71 -4.00 18.68
CA LEU A 328 -27.64 -3.44 19.49
C LEU A 328 -26.85 -2.46 18.62
N GLY A 329 -26.76 -1.21 19.07
CA GLY A 329 -26.00 -0.14 18.41
C GLY A 329 -24.51 -0.45 18.29
N LYS A 330 -23.66 0.52 18.01
CA LYS A 330 -22.23 0.24 17.91
C LYS A 330 -21.59 -0.07 19.28
N GLY A 331 -20.65 -1.01 19.33
CA GLY A 331 -19.90 -1.33 20.54
C GLY A 331 -18.83 -2.39 20.34
N TYR A 332 -17.97 -2.54 21.34
CA TYR A 332 -16.91 -3.54 21.44
C TYR A 332 -17.28 -4.64 22.43
N ASP A 333 -16.47 -5.70 22.47
CA ASP A 333 -16.46 -6.74 23.50
C ASP A 333 -17.80 -7.47 23.73
N ARG A 334 -18.65 -7.54 22.70
CA ARG A 334 -19.87 -8.35 22.69
C ARG A 334 -19.52 -9.79 22.39
N ILE A 335 -20.16 -10.68 23.13
CA ILE A 335 -19.91 -12.12 23.09
C ILE A 335 -21.13 -12.77 22.43
N PRO A 336 -20.97 -13.56 21.35
CA PRO A 336 -22.06 -14.34 20.79
C PRO A 336 -22.49 -15.46 21.74
N GLY A 337 -23.80 -15.69 21.86
CA GLY A 337 -24.38 -16.68 22.77
C GLY A 337 -24.01 -18.13 22.43
N ARG A 338 -23.93 -18.99 23.46
CA ARG A 338 -23.89 -20.45 23.30
C ARG A 338 -25.30 -20.92 22.95
N GLY A 339 -25.56 -21.28 21.70
CA GLY A 339 -26.84 -21.90 21.34
C GLY A 339 -26.99 -23.29 21.96
N PHE A 340 -27.49 -23.39 23.20
CA PHE A 340 -27.95 -24.64 23.81
C PHE A 340 -29.11 -24.38 24.78
N GLY A 341 -30.33 -24.75 24.38
CA GLY A 341 -31.46 -24.96 25.30
C GLY A 341 -32.58 -23.91 25.25
N GLY A 342 -33.32 -23.87 24.14
CA GLY A 342 -34.61 -23.19 24.05
C GLY A 342 -35.42 -23.73 22.87
N ILE A 343 -36.75 -23.80 23.01
CA ILE A 343 -37.69 -24.41 22.04
C ILE A 343 -37.67 -23.70 20.67
N SER A 344 -37.10 -22.49 20.59
CA SER A 344 -36.77 -21.77 19.36
C SER A 344 -35.27 -21.91 19.07
N GLY A 345 -34.90 -22.40 17.88
CA GLY A 345 -33.51 -22.65 17.47
C GLY A 345 -32.54 -21.46 17.58
N PRO A 346 -31.26 -21.66 17.24
CA PRO A 346 -30.23 -20.61 17.36
C PRO A 346 -30.66 -19.35 16.59
N GLN A 347 -30.76 -18.22 17.29
CA GLN A 347 -31.03 -16.93 16.65
C GLN A 347 -29.78 -16.44 15.94
N THR A 348 -29.87 -16.28 14.63
CA THR A 348 -28.81 -15.71 13.80
C THR A 348 -28.98 -14.20 13.73
N CYS A 349 -27.91 -13.47 14.05
CA CYS A 349 -27.80 -12.03 13.93
C CYS A 349 -26.77 -11.65 12.85
N THR A 350 -27.02 -10.53 12.19
CA THR A 350 -26.03 -9.84 11.36
C THR A 350 -25.16 -8.96 12.26
N TRP A 351 -23.87 -9.21 12.24
CA TRP A 351 -22.83 -8.41 12.87
C TRP A 351 -22.20 -7.50 11.82
N THR A 352 -22.44 -6.20 11.90
CA THR A 352 -21.83 -5.19 11.01
C THR A 352 -20.68 -4.52 11.73
N TYR A 353 -19.47 -4.72 11.23
CA TYR A 353 -18.26 -4.10 11.76
C TYR A 353 -17.97 -2.77 11.08
N TYR A 354 -17.37 -1.85 11.82
CA TYR A 354 -17.07 -0.50 11.36
C TYR A 354 -15.57 -0.25 11.28
N ASP A 355 -15.18 0.59 10.33
CA ASP A 355 -13.83 1.12 10.23
C ASP A 355 -13.57 2.17 11.32
N PRO A 356 -12.30 2.62 11.52
CA PRO A 356 -11.99 3.66 12.50
C PRO A 356 -12.67 5.02 12.28
N TRP A 357 -13.29 5.24 11.11
CA TRP A 357 -14.05 6.45 10.79
C TRP A 357 -15.57 6.25 10.97
N GLY A 358 -15.98 5.08 11.47
CA GLY A 358 -17.36 4.75 11.77
C GLY A 358 -18.20 4.38 10.54
N LYS A 359 -17.60 4.11 9.38
CA LYS A 359 -18.32 3.60 8.20
C LYS A 359 -18.42 2.08 8.25
N PRO A 360 -19.53 1.48 7.75
CA PRO A 360 -19.63 0.04 7.64
C PRO A 360 -18.46 -0.51 6.83
N TYR A 361 -17.75 -1.47 7.42
CA TYR A 361 -16.56 -2.07 6.86
C TYR A 361 -16.90 -3.39 6.19
N PHE A 362 -17.43 -4.35 6.96
CA PHE A 362 -18.00 -5.61 6.46
C PHE A 362 -19.07 -6.13 7.41
N SER A 363 -19.84 -7.13 6.97
CA SER A 363 -20.83 -7.80 7.83
C SER A 363 -20.63 -9.31 7.81
N MET A 364 -21.04 -9.98 8.90
CA MET A 364 -21.06 -11.44 9.05
C MET A 364 -22.38 -11.88 9.68
N GLU A 365 -22.76 -13.14 9.48
CA GLU A 365 -23.86 -13.78 10.21
C GLU A 365 -23.30 -14.74 11.26
N GLY A 366 -23.95 -14.81 12.41
CA GLY A 366 -23.69 -15.84 13.42
C GLY A 366 -24.60 -15.66 14.62
N ALA A 367 -24.27 -16.26 15.75
CA ALA A 367 -25.16 -16.22 16.91
C ALA A 367 -25.37 -14.77 17.40
N CYS A 368 -26.61 -14.46 17.78
CA CYS A 368 -26.91 -13.27 18.57
C CYS A 368 -26.20 -13.35 19.95
N PRO A 369 -25.83 -12.21 20.57
CA PRO A 369 -25.28 -12.18 21.92
C PRO A 369 -26.15 -12.83 22.98
#